data_AF-A0A7J6UEV0-F1
#
_entry.id   AF-A0A7J6UEV0-F1
#
_cell.length_a   1.000
_cell.length_b   1.000
_cell.length_c   1.000
_cell.angle_alpha   90.00
_cell.angle_beta   90.00
_cell.angle_gamma   90.00
#
_symmetry.space_group_name_H-M   'P 1'
#
loop_
_entity.id
_entity.type
_entity.pdbx_description
1 polymer ?
#
loop_
_entity_poly.entity_id
_entity_poly.type
_entity_poly.pdbx_seq_one_letter_code
_entity_poly.pdbx_strand_id
1 'polypeptide(L)'
;NGLCNLQAHIDIGNQFGVPVVVCVNKVNTDSDAELKLIVDDALKSGAAAAVVSDHWGRGGEGAVEISKKLIEVCEARTSEFKFTYPLDIPIKDKIAAICTKIYGAAAVEYEEAAELAIERFERAGLGGLPICMAKTQYSLSADASLRGRPAGFTIKVKNCRAAAGAGFIYPLLGPIMTMPGLPTRPCFYDVDIDPATGKVEGLF
;
A
#
# COMPACT_ATOMS: atom_id res chain seq x y z
N ASN A 1 -1.93 5.55 19.48
CA ASN A 1 -2.87 6.07 18.45
C ASN A 1 -2.56 5.64 17.02
N GLY A 2 -1.31 5.31 16.63
CA GLY A 2 -0.98 4.86 15.27
C GLY A 2 -1.13 3.35 15.00
N LEU A 3 -1.14 2.52 16.06
CA LEU A 3 -1.21 1.06 15.96
C LEU A 3 -2.40 0.56 15.13
N CYS A 4 -3.55 1.23 15.20
CA CYS A 4 -4.73 0.84 14.42
C CYS A 4 -4.48 0.77 12.90
N ASN A 5 -3.53 1.53 12.36
CA ASN A 5 -3.10 1.42 10.95
C ASN A 5 -2.37 0.10 10.68
N LEU A 6 -1.44 -0.28 11.58
CA LEU A 6 -0.73 -1.56 11.51
C LEU A 6 -1.74 -2.72 11.59
N GLN A 7 -2.68 -2.66 12.54
CA GLN A 7 -3.73 -3.65 12.71
C GLN A 7 -4.58 -3.80 11.43
N ALA A 8 -4.97 -2.68 10.81
CA ALA A 8 -5.71 -2.71 9.55
C ALA A 8 -4.93 -3.40 8.42
N HIS A 9 -3.61 -3.16 8.31
CA HIS A 9 -2.80 -3.82 7.29
C HIS A 9 -2.54 -5.31 7.57
N ILE A 10 -2.45 -5.71 8.84
CA ILE A 10 -2.43 -7.13 9.22
C ILE A 10 -3.75 -7.80 8.82
N ASP A 11 -4.89 -7.18 9.14
CA ASP A 11 -6.21 -7.67 8.74
C ASP A 11 -6.29 -7.83 7.21
N ILE A 12 -5.83 -6.83 6.45
CA ILE A 12 -5.81 -6.87 4.98
C ILE A 12 -4.96 -8.04 4.47
N GLY A 13 -3.74 -8.22 4.96
CA GLY A 13 -2.88 -9.33 4.52
C GLY A 13 -3.50 -10.69 4.82
N ASN A 14 -4.06 -10.85 6.02
CA ASN A 14 -4.75 -12.07 6.44
C ASN A 14 -6.03 -12.33 5.62
N GLN A 15 -6.74 -11.29 5.16
CA GLN A 15 -7.89 -11.44 4.25
C GLN A 15 -7.50 -12.09 2.91
N PHE A 16 -6.27 -11.96 2.45
CA PHE A 16 -5.78 -12.67 1.26
C PHE A 16 -5.42 -14.13 1.54
N GLY A 17 -5.49 -14.61 2.79
CA GLY A 17 -5.06 -15.95 3.16
C GLY A 17 -3.54 -16.12 3.25
N VAL A 18 -2.79 -15.02 3.28
CA VAL A 18 -1.32 -15.00 3.35
C VAL A 18 -0.88 -14.68 4.78
N PRO A 19 -0.04 -15.50 5.43
CA PRO A 19 0.50 -15.20 6.74
C PRO A 19 1.30 -13.88 6.75
N VAL A 20 0.91 -12.94 7.60
CA VAL A 20 1.58 -11.63 7.72
C VAL A 20 2.73 -11.73 8.72
N VAL A 21 3.93 -11.28 8.32
CA VAL A 21 5.08 -11.10 9.22
C VAL A 21 5.39 -9.61 9.31
N VAL A 22 5.47 -9.09 10.53
CA VAL A 22 5.73 -7.67 10.80
C VAL A 22 7.19 -7.45 11.17
N CYS A 23 7.86 -6.57 10.43
CA CYS A 23 9.21 -6.10 10.74
C CYS A 23 9.14 -4.67 11.28
N VAL A 24 9.58 -4.48 12.52
CA VAL A 24 9.67 -3.16 13.16
C VAL A 24 11.10 -2.67 13.00
N ASN A 25 11.32 -1.70 12.12
CA ASN A 25 12.65 -1.14 11.90
C ASN A 25 13.02 -0.22 13.05
N LYS A 26 14.09 -0.55 13.79
CA LYS A 26 14.57 0.22 14.93
C LYS A 26 15.22 1.52 14.47
N VAL A 27 14.89 2.62 15.15
CA VAL A 27 15.57 3.92 15.04
C VAL A 27 16.21 4.27 16.39
N ASN A 28 17.28 5.06 16.37
CA ASN A 28 18.08 5.40 17.57
C ASN A 28 17.27 6.07 18.70
N THR A 29 16.14 6.70 18.38
CA THR A 29 15.27 7.39 19.34
C THR A 29 14.22 6.48 19.98
N ASP A 30 14.05 5.26 19.49
CA ASP A 30 12.99 4.36 19.95
C ASP A 30 13.37 3.75 21.31
N SER A 31 12.42 3.75 22.25
CA SER A 31 12.57 3.03 23.50
C SER A 31 12.23 1.54 23.34
N ASP A 32 12.87 0.69 24.14
CA ASP A 32 12.56 -0.75 24.15
C ASP A 32 11.09 -1.03 24.51
N ALA A 33 10.48 -0.15 25.33
CA ALA A 33 9.07 -0.26 25.70
C ALA A 33 8.13 0.00 24.51
N GLU A 34 8.43 0.98 23.66
CA GLU A 34 7.65 1.28 22.45
C GLU A 34 7.79 0.16 21.42
N LEU A 35 9.02 -0.33 21.20
CA LEU A 35 9.28 -1.43 20.29
C LEU A 35 8.53 -2.70 20.71
N LYS A 36 8.57 -3.02 22.01
CA LYS A 36 7.83 -4.15 22.56
C LYS A 36 6.33 -3.99 22.39
N LEU A 37 5.79 -2.78 22.63
CA LEU A 37 4.37 -2.49 22.46
C LEU A 37 3.92 -2.78 21.02
N ILE A 38 4.70 -2.37 20.01
CA ILE A 38 4.37 -2.59 18.60
C ILE A 38 4.38 -4.08 18.25
N VAL A 39 5.41 -4.81 18.70
CA VAL A 39 5.51 -6.27 18.47
C VAL A 39 4.36 -7.01 19.12
N ASP A 40 4.05 -6.71 20.39
CA ASP A 40 2.96 -7.33 21.12
C ASP A 40 1.61 -7.07 20.45
N ASP A 41 1.38 -5.83 19.99
CA ASP A 41 0.13 -5.45 19.30
C ASP A 41 0.00 -6.16 17.96
N ALA A 42 1.07 -6.23 17.16
CA ALA A 42 1.09 -6.93 15.88
C ALA A 42 0.71 -8.42 16.04
N LEU A 43 1.28 -9.10 17.03
CA LEU A 43 0.97 -10.51 17.32
C LEU A 43 -0.49 -10.67 17.78
N LYS A 44 -0.98 -9.79 18.66
CA LYS A 44 -2.38 -9.79 19.12
C LYS A 44 -3.37 -9.56 17.97
N SER A 45 -2.97 -8.77 16.97
CA SER A 45 -3.79 -8.49 15.77
C SER A 45 -3.70 -9.56 14.70
N GLY A 46 -3.03 -10.69 14.96
CA GLY A 46 -3.04 -11.84 14.07
C GLY A 46 -1.88 -11.88 13.06
N ALA A 47 -0.81 -11.13 13.28
CA ALA A 47 0.44 -11.39 12.57
C ALA A 47 0.96 -12.79 12.95
N ALA A 48 1.46 -13.54 11.96
CA ALA A 48 2.08 -14.84 12.17
C ALA A 48 3.41 -14.73 12.94
N ALA A 49 4.12 -13.62 12.74
CA ALA A 49 5.30 -13.24 13.52
C ALA A 49 5.48 -11.72 13.52
N ALA A 50 6.14 -11.18 14.53
CA ALA A 50 6.54 -9.78 14.59
C ALA A 50 7.90 -9.66 15.29
N VAL A 51 8.84 -8.91 14.69
CA VAL A 51 10.22 -8.82 15.17
C VAL A 51 10.77 -7.41 14.96
N VAL A 52 11.58 -6.94 15.90
CA VAL A 52 12.38 -5.72 15.74
C VAL A 52 13.63 -6.02 14.93
N SER A 53 13.94 -5.21 13.93
CA SER A 53 15.13 -5.35 13.09
C SER A 53 15.96 -4.07 13.09
N ASP A 54 17.27 -4.23 13.25
CA ASP A 54 18.27 -3.15 13.22
C ASP A 54 19.23 -3.33 12.04
N HIS A 55 18.68 -3.67 10.88
CA HIS A 55 19.48 -3.93 9.68
C HIS A 55 20.08 -2.65 9.07
N TRP A 56 19.51 -1.48 9.37
CA TRP A 56 20.11 -0.21 8.96
C TRP A 56 21.42 0.07 9.72
N GLY A 57 21.45 -0.17 11.04
CA GLY A 57 22.67 0.02 11.85
C GLY A 57 23.67 -1.13 11.76
N ARG A 58 23.18 -2.38 11.62
CA ARG A 58 24.01 -3.59 11.71
C ARG A 58 24.08 -4.43 10.43
N GLY A 59 23.58 -3.91 9.32
CA GLY A 59 23.52 -4.65 8.06
C GLY A 59 22.77 -5.98 8.19
N GLY A 60 23.26 -7.03 7.52
CA GLY A 60 22.61 -8.34 7.50
C GLY A 60 22.43 -8.98 8.88
N GLU A 61 23.34 -8.73 9.83
CA GLU A 61 23.23 -9.26 11.20
C GLU A 61 21.95 -8.76 11.90
N GLY A 62 21.56 -7.52 11.66
CA GLY A 62 20.35 -6.92 12.22
C GLY A 62 19.05 -7.46 11.62
N ALA A 63 19.13 -8.27 10.55
CA ALA A 63 17.99 -8.91 9.88
C ALA A 63 17.88 -10.43 10.15
N VAL A 64 18.80 -11.02 10.91
CA VAL A 64 18.83 -12.49 11.13
C VAL A 64 17.54 -12.99 11.78
N GLU A 65 17.05 -12.30 12.81
CA GLU A 65 15.89 -12.76 13.58
C GLU A 65 14.58 -12.70 12.76
N ILE A 66 14.37 -11.62 12.00
CA ILE A 66 13.23 -11.54 11.08
C ILE A 66 13.32 -12.62 9.98
N SER A 67 14.53 -12.93 9.50
CA SER A 67 14.74 -13.97 8.48
C SER A 67 14.40 -15.36 9.01
N LYS A 68 14.82 -15.70 10.24
CA LYS A 68 14.45 -16.97 10.89
C LYS A 68 12.94 -17.09 11.03
N LYS A 69 12.27 -16.04 11.51
CA LYS A 69 10.79 -16.03 11.63
C LYS A 69 10.08 -16.15 10.29
N LEU A 70 10.61 -15.55 9.24
CA LEU A 70 10.06 -15.71 7.90
C LEU A 70 10.14 -17.17 7.43
N ILE A 71 11.30 -17.83 7.62
CA ILE A 71 11.48 -19.26 7.29
C ILE A 71 10.50 -20.12 8.09
N GLU A 72 10.42 -19.93 9.40
CA GLU A 72 9.49 -20.67 10.27
C GLU A 72 8.04 -20.54 9.78
N VAL A 73 7.60 -19.33 9.41
CA VAL A 73 6.24 -19.08 8.93
C VAL A 73 5.99 -19.73 7.57
N CYS A 74 6.95 -19.67 6.65
CA CYS A 74 6.86 -20.31 5.34
C CYS A 74 6.81 -21.84 5.43
N GLU A 75 7.54 -22.44 6.38
CA GLU A 75 7.55 -23.90 6.59
C GLU A 75 6.29 -24.38 7.33
N ALA A 76 5.78 -23.60 8.28
CA ALA A 76 4.67 -24.03 9.14
C ALA A 76 3.28 -23.81 8.55
N ARG A 77 3.11 -22.88 7.59
CA ARG A 77 1.79 -22.50 7.08
C ARG A 77 1.73 -22.55 5.56
N THR A 78 0.77 -23.30 5.04
CA THR A 78 0.38 -23.22 3.62
C THR A 78 -0.56 -22.04 3.42
N SER A 79 -0.26 -21.20 2.43
CA SER A 79 -1.12 -20.07 2.05
C SER A 79 -2.35 -20.56 1.29
N GLU A 80 -3.53 -20.09 1.68
CA GLU A 80 -4.79 -20.28 0.93
C GLU A 80 -5.14 -18.97 0.22
N PHE A 81 -4.28 -18.59 -0.73
CA PHE A 81 -4.38 -17.29 -1.37
C PHE A 81 -5.72 -17.09 -2.09
N LYS A 82 -6.38 -15.98 -1.80
CA LYS A 82 -7.66 -15.59 -2.43
C LYS A 82 -7.68 -14.13 -2.85
N PHE A 83 -8.22 -13.86 -4.03
CA PHE A 83 -8.43 -12.49 -4.50
C PHE A 83 -9.62 -11.82 -3.79
N THR A 84 -9.60 -10.49 -3.73
CA THR A 84 -10.66 -9.68 -3.11
C THR A 84 -12.02 -9.82 -3.82
N TYR A 85 -11.99 -10.06 -5.12
CA TYR A 85 -13.14 -10.20 -6.01
C TYR A 85 -12.81 -11.11 -7.21
N PRO A 86 -13.81 -11.76 -7.83
CA PRO A 86 -13.67 -12.46 -9.11
C PRO A 86 -13.79 -11.48 -10.31
N LEU A 87 -13.26 -11.86 -11.48
CA LEU A 87 -13.16 -10.96 -12.64
C LEU A 87 -14.45 -10.80 -13.45
N ASP A 88 -15.45 -11.65 -13.23
CA ASP A 88 -16.70 -11.74 -13.99
C ASP A 88 -17.84 -10.86 -13.44
N ILE A 89 -17.59 -10.10 -12.36
CA ILE A 89 -18.55 -9.13 -11.81
C ILE A 89 -18.41 -7.75 -12.47
N PRO A 90 -19.45 -6.90 -12.41
CA PRO A 90 -19.39 -5.52 -12.92
C PRO A 90 -18.22 -4.69 -12.36
N ILE A 91 -17.68 -3.76 -13.16
CA ILE A 91 -16.57 -2.89 -12.75
C ILE A 91 -16.85 -2.17 -11.42
N LYS A 92 -18.08 -1.67 -11.22
CA LYS A 92 -18.48 -0.99 -9.98
C LYS A 92 -18.40 -1.91 -8.76
N ASP A 93 -18.75 -3.18 -8.92
CA ASP A 93 -18.72 -4.14 -7.83
C ASP A 93 -17.28 -4.52 -7.46
N LYS A 94 -16.38 -4.57 -8.45
CA LYS A 94 -14.92 -4.72 -8.21
C LYS A 94 -14.38 -3.54 -7.41
N ILE A 95 -14.72 -2.31 -7.81
CA ILE A 95 -14.32 -1.09 -7.11
C ILE A 95 -14.89 -1.10 -5.67
N ALA A 96 -16.18 -1.42 -5.52
CA ALA A 96 -16.84 -1.51 -4.22
C ALA A 96 -16.21 -2.57 -3.32
N ALA A 97 -15.83 -3.73 -3.87
CA ALA A 97 -15.14 -4.78 -3.12
C ALA A 97 -13.80 -4.30 -2.54
N ILE A 98 -13.00 -3.56 -3.32
CA ILE A 98 -11.75 -2.97 -2.80
C ILE A 98 -12.05 -1.91 -1.73
N CYS A 99 -12.96 -0.98 -2.02
CA CYS A 99 -13.28 0.11 -1.10
C CYS A 99 -13.80 -0.40 0.26
N THR A 100 -14.66 -1.41 0.26
CA THR A 100 -15.28 -1.93 1.48
C THR A 100 -14.36 -2.90 2.22
N LYS A 101 -13.80 -3.90 1.54
CA LYS A 101 -13.02 -4.97 2.20
C LYS A 101 -11.59 -4.54 2.56
N ILE A 102 -10.96 -3.74 1.70
CA ILE A 102 -9.56 -3.33 1.89
C ILE A 102 -9.48 -1.99 2.62
N TYR A 103 -10.24 -0.98 2.17
CA TYR A 103 -10.13 0.36 2.76
C TYR A 103 -11.05 0.56 3.97
N GLY A 104 -12.13 -0.22 4.11
CA GLY A 104 -13.12 -0.02 5.18
C GLY A 104 -14.06 1.16 4.93
N ALA A 105 -14.26 1.54 3.65
CA ALA A 105 -15.22 2.56 3.27
C ALA A 105 -16.65 2.08 3.51
N ALA A 106 -17.53 2.99 3.94
CA ALA A 106 -18.96 2.70 4.12
C ALA A 106 -19.72 2.69 2.79
N ALA A 107 -19.30 3.53 1.84
CA ALA A 107 -19.94 3.67 0.54
C ALA A 107 -18.95 4.09 -0.55
N VAL A 108 -19.37 3.89 -1.80
CA VAL A 108 -18.68 4.38 -3.00
C VAL A 108 -19.67 5.19 -3.82
N GLU A 109 -19.29 6.42 -4.14
CA GLU A 109 -20.02 7.33 -5.01
C GLU A 109 -19.23 7.53 -6.32
N TYR A 110 -19.96 7.75 -7.41
CA TYR A 110 -19.39 7.95 -8.74
C TYR A 110 -19.85 9.29 -9.28
N GLU A 111 -18.90 10.07 -9.81
CA GLU A 111 -19.23 11.25 -10.60
C GLU A 111 -19.68 10.83 -12.01
N GLU A 112 -20.43 11.69 -12.69
CA GLU A 112 -20.98 11.42 -14.03
C GLU A 112 -19.90 10.99 -15.05
N ALA A 113 -18.71 11.60 -14.98
CA ALA A 113 -17.60 11.24 -15.85
C ALA A 113 -17.10 9.80 -15.61
N ALA A 114 -17.10 9.33 -14.35
CA ALA A 114 -16.76 7.95 -14.02
C ALA A 114 -17.84 6.98 -14.51
N GLU A 115 -19.11 7.33 -14.33
CA GLU A 115 -20.27 6.55 -14.79
C GLU A 115 -20.20 6.28 -16.30
N LEU A 116 -20.08 7.34 -17.11
CA LEU A 116 -19.98 7.25 -18.56
C LEU A 116 -18.75 6.45 -19.02
N ALA A 117 -17.62 6.60 -18.33
CA ALA A 117 -16.40 5.86 -18.64
C ALA A 117 -16.57 4.36 -18.37
N ILE A 118 -17.17 3.99 -17.23
CA ILE A 118 -17.43 2.60 -16.85
C ILE A 118 -18.38 1.96 -17.86
N GLU A 119 -19.50 2.59 -18.19
CA GLU A 119 -20.45 2.08 -19.19
C GLU A 119 -19.81 1.85 -20.56
N ARG A 120 -18.88 2.73 -20.97
CA ARG A 120 -18.13 2.56 -22.22
C ARG A 120 -17.19 1.35 -22.14
N PHE A 121 -16.53 1.13 -21.02
CA PHE A 121 -15.62 -0.01 -20.84
C PHE A 121 -16.35 -1.34 -20.82
N GLU A 122 -17.51 -1.41 -20.15
CA GLU A 122 -18.36 -2.61 -20.18
C GLU A 122 -18.81 -2.94 -21.62
N ARG A 123 -19.32 -1.95 -22.36
CA ARG A 123 -19.72 -2.12 -23.76
C ARG A 123 -18.58 -2.49 -24.70
N ALA A 124 -17.35 -2.05 -24.39
CA ALA A 124 -16.16 -2.37 -25.17
C ALA A 124 -15.55 -3.76 -24.83
N GLY A 125 -16.19 -4.54 -23.94
CA GLY A 125 -15.68 -5.85 -23.54
C GLY A 125 -14.48 -5.79 -22.58
N LEU A 126 -14.22 -4.62 -21.98
CA LEU A 126 -13.16 -4.44 -21.00
C LEU A 126 -13.62 -4.72 -19.56
N GLY A 127 -14.89 -5.07 -19.37
CA GLY A 127 -15.50 -5.37 -18.08
C GLY A 127 -14.76 -6.42 -17.27
N GLY A 128 -14.16 -7.42 -17.94
CA GLY A 128 -13.39 -8.50 -17.30
C GLY A 128 -12.04 -8.09 -16.70
N LEU A 129 -11.57 -6.85 -16.94
CA LEU A 129 -10.26 -6.41 -16.44
C LEU A 129 -10.27 -6.18 -14.91
N PRO A 130 -9.12 -6.39 -14.22
CA PRO A 130 -8.93 -6.01 -12.83
C PRO A 130 -8.85 -4.49 -12.63
N ILE A 131 -8.96 -4.06 -11.38
CA ILE A 131 -8.98 -2.66 -10.97
C ILE A 131 -7.66 -2.28 -10.28
N CYS A 132 -7.07 -1.15 -10.69
CA CYS A 132 -5.93 -0.51 -10.06
C CYS A 132 -6.37 0.84 -9.46
N MET A 133 -6.56 0.91 -8.14
CA MET A 133 -7.09 2.11 -7.49
C MET A 133 -6.06 3.24 -7.45
N ALA A 134 -6.37 4.39 -8.05
CA ALA A 134 -5.50 5.57 -8.00
C ALA A 134 -5.99 6.56 -6.93
N LYS A 135 -5.33 6.53 -5.77
CA LYS A 135 -5.64 7.38 -4.60
C LYS A 135 -4.37 7.80 -3.86
N THR A 136 -4.51 8.69 -2.88
CA THR A 136 -3.41 9.02 -1.97
C THR A 136 -2.93 7.79 -1.19
N GLN A 137 -1.64 7.65 -1.01
CA GLN A 137 -0.99 6.60 -0.23
C GLN A 137 -0.96 6.89 1.29
N TYR A 138 -1.33 8.11 1.72
CA TYR A 138 -1.17 8.56 3.10
C TYR A 138 -2.32 8.16 4.04
N SER A 139 -3.39 7.58 3.50
CA SER A 139 -4.57 7.14 4.25
C SER A 139 -5.15 5.88 3.62
N LEU A 140 -5.92 5.08 4.37
CA LEU A 140 -6.80 4.08 3.77
C LEU A 140 -7.95 4.72 2.99
N SER A 141 -8.37 5.92 3.39
CA SER A 141 -9.38 6.72 2.70
C SER A 141 -8.84 7.43 1.45
N ALA A 142 -9.67 8.20 0.74
CA ALA A 142 -9.22 9.06 -0.35
C ALA A 142 -8.67 10.43 0.12
N ASP A 143 -8.66 10.70 1.43
CA ASP A 143 -8.19 11.94 2.03
C ASP A 143 -6.89 11.71 2.82
N ALA A 144 -5.83 12.42 2.45
CA ALA A 144 -4.50 12.29 3.05
C ALA A 144 -4.43 12.76 4.51
N SER A 145 -5.40 13.57 4.96
CA SER A 145 -5.46 14.07 6.34
C SER A 145 -5.95 13.02 7.34
N LEU A 146 -6.73 12.03 6.87
CA LEU A 146 -7.33 11.00 7.71
C LEU A 146 -6.33 9.85 7.99
N ARG A 147 -5.54 9.99 9.05
CA ARG A 147 -4.53 8.98 9.46
C ARG A 147 -5.13 7.86 10.32
N GLY A 148 -4.38 6.77 10.47
CA GLY A 148 -4.78 5.63 11.30
C GLY A 148 -5.73 4.69 10.54
N ARG A 149 -6.78 4.22 11.23
CA ARG A 149 -7.85 3.38 10.66
C ARG A 149 -9.16 4.18 10.59
N PRO A 150 -9.33 5.08 9.60
CA PRO A 150 -10.59 5.82 9.45
C PRO A 150 -11.75 4.85 9.18
N ALA A 151 -12.95 5.23 9.60
CA ALA A 151 -14.16 4.44 9.40
C ALA A 151 -15.33 5.36 9.00
N GLY A 152 -16.35 4.80 8.36
CA GLY A 152 -17.56 5.55 8.00
C GLY A 152 -17.37 6.57 6.87
N PHE A 153 -16.24 6.53 6.15
CA PHE A 153 -15.97 7.44 5.04
C PHE A 153 -16.52 6.90 3.72
N THR A 154 -16.86 7.82 2.82
CA THR A 154 -17.30 7.51 1.45
C THR A 154 -16.17 7.78 0.47
N ILE A 155 -15.93 6.86 -0.45
CA ILE A 155 -14.99 7.07 -1.55
C ILE A 155 -15.74 7.65 -2.74
N LYS A 156 -15.23 8.77 -3.29
CA LYS A 156 -15.75 9.38 -4.52
C LYS A 156 -14.84 9.05 -5.69
N VAL A 157 -15.39 8.42 -6.72
CA VAL A 157 -14.69 8.10 -7.96
C VAL A 157 -14.98 9.21 -8.97
N LYS A 158 -13.96 10.02 -9.28
CA LYS A 158 -14.12 11.19 -10.16
C LYS A 158 -14.14 10.83 -11.63
N ASN A 159 -13.31 9.86 -12.01
CA ASN A 159 -13.20 9.38 -13.39
C ASN A 159 -12.61 7.97 -13.41
N CYS A 160 -12.71 7.27 -14.53
CA CYS A 160 -12.10 5.96 -14.75
C CYS A 160 -11.35 5.96 -16.08
N ARG A 161 -10.16 5.35 -16.09
CA ARG A 161 -9.36 5.16 -17.31
C ARG A 161 -9.03 3.68 -17.48
N ALA A 162 -8.79 3.25 -18.71
CA ALA A 162 -8.39 1.88 -19.02
C ALA A 162 -6.97 1.88 -19.59
N ALA A 163 -6.11 1.04 -19.02
CA ALA A 163 -4.79 0.72 -19.57
C ALA A 163 -4.89 -0.64 -20.28
N ALA A 164 -5.56 -0.67 -21.44
CA ALA A 164 -5.92 -1.93 -22.12
C ALA A 164 -4.70 -2.82 -22.43
N GLY A 165 -3.58 -2.23 -22.86
CA GLY A 165 -2.35 -2.97 -23.11
C GLY A 165 -1.71 -3.57 -21.85
N ALA A 166 -1.90 -2.94 -20.69
CA ALA A 166 -1.43 -3.45 -19.40
C ALA A 166 -2.46 -4.37 -18.73
N GLY A 167 -3.69 -4.43 -19.24
CA GLY A 167 -4.74 -5.32 -18.75
C GLY A 167 -5.41 -4.88 -17.45
N PHE A 168 -5.64 -3.59 -17.21
CA PHE A 168 -6.42 -3.12 -16.05
C PHE A 168 -7.18 -1.81 -16.30
N ILE A 169 -8.17 -1.55 -15.45
CA ILE A 169 -8.90 -0.28 -15.35
C ILE A 169 -8.48 0.42 -14.06
N TYR A 170 -8.32 1.74 -14.09
CA TYR A 170 -7.93 2.50 -12.91
C TYR A 170 -8.88 3.67 -12.64
N PRO A 171 -9.68 3.60 -11.55
CA PRO A 171 -10.47 4.73 -11.07
C PRO A 171 -9.57 5.79 -10.43
N LEU A 172 -9.89 7.06 -10.67
CA LEU A 172 -9.24 8.23 -10.10
C LEU A 172 -10.07 8.75 -8.93
N LEU A 173 -9.55 8.63 -7.71
CA LEU A 173 -10.25 9.02 -6.47
C LEU A 173 -9.85 10.44 -6.02
N GLY A 174 -8.76 10.97 -6.55
CA GLY A 174 -8.21 12.28 -6.23
C GLY A 174 -7.24 12.77 -7.29
N PRO A 175 -6.62 13.95 -7.10
CA PRO A 175 -5.56 14.41 -8.00
C PRO A 175 -4.36 13.46 -7.89
N ILE A 176 -3.91 12.94 -9.04
CA ILE A 176 -2.73 12.08 -9.15
C ILE A 176 -1.67 12.85 -9.92
N MET A 177 -0.52 13.06 -9.29
CA MET A 177 0.63 13.72 -9.91
C MET A 177 1.30 12.73 -10.88
N THR A 178 1.12 12.95 -12.18
CA THR A 178 1.76 12.13 -13.23
C THR A 178 3.07 12.72 -13.75
N MET A 179 3.36 13.97 -13.40
CA MET A 179 4.57 14.69 -13.82
C MET A 179 5.04 15.56 -12.64
N PRO A 180 6.00 15.07 -11.82
CA PRO A 180 6.53 15.84 -10.72
C PRO A 180 7.35 17.03 -11.23
N GLY A 181 7.18 18.18 -10.59
CA GLY A 181 7.99 19.36 -10.85
C GLY A 181 9.32 19.33 -10.08
N LEU A 182 10.26 20.19 -10.49
CA LEU A 182 11.48 20.41 -9.73
C LEU A 182 11.20 21.27 -8.48
N PRO A 183 11.92 21.05 -7.36
CA PRO A 183 11.84 21.92 -6.19
C PRO A 183 12.50 23.29 -6.48
N THR A 184 12.24 24.29 -5.63
CA THR A 184 12.80 25.65 -5.76
C THR A 184 14.32 25.67 -5.87
N ARG A 185 15.01 24.76 -5.16
CA ARG A 185 16.45 24.50 -5.31
C ARG A 185 16.61 23.05 -5.80
N PRO A 186 16.73 22.81 -7.10
CA PRO A 186 16.99 21.49 -7.64
C PRO A 186 18.36 20.96 -7.22
N CYS A 187 18.44 19.64 -6.98
CA CYS A 187 19.69 18.98 -6.57
C CYS A 187 20.79 19.06 -7.63
N PHE A 188 20.44 19.22 -8.93
CA PHE A 188 21.44 19.27 -10.01
C PHE A 188 22.41 20.46 -9.89
N TYR A 189 22.08 21.50 -9.12
CA TYR A 189 23.01 22.59 -8.86
C TYR A 189 24.26 22.16 -8.09
N ASP A 190 24.14 21.09 -7.30
CA ASP A 190 25.20 20.57 -6.45
C ASP A 190 25.82 19.28 -7.04
N VAL A 191 25.34 18.82 -8.21
CA VAL A 191 25.87 17.62 -8.89
C VAL A 191 27.04 18.00 -9.78
N ASP A 192 28.18 17.35 -9.56
CA ASP A 192 29.40 17.52 -10.37
C ASP A 192 30.19 16.21 -10.47
N ILE A 193 31.29 16.22 -11.23
CA ILE A 193 32.24 15.11 -11.34
C ILE A 193 33.65 15.62 -11.04
N ASP A 194 34.34 14.97 -10.11
CA ASP A 194 35.76 15.20 -9.87
C ASP A 194 36.55 14.78 -11.14
N PRO A 195 37.23 15.70 -11.84
CA PRO A 195 37.91 15.40 -13.10
C PRO A 195 39.16 14.53 -12.94
N ALA A 196 39.73 14.44 -11.73
CA ALA A 196 40.91 13.61 -11.47
C ALA A 196 40.52 12.17 -11.10
N THR A 197 39.47 12.01 -10.30
CA THR A 197 39.03 10.68 -9.81
C THR A 197 37.87 10.08 -10.59
N GLY A 198 37.15 10.90 -11.37
CA GLY A 198 35.91 10.51 -12.05
C GLY A 198 34.73 10.29 -11.09
N LYS A 199 34.86 10.69 -9.82
CA LYS A 199 33.83 10.47 -8.80
C LYS A 199 32.71 11.51 -8.93
N VAL A 200 31.46 11.04 -8.93
CA VAL A 200 30.29 11.92 -8.92
C VAL A 200 30.06 12.48 -7.52
N GLU A 201 29.82 13.78 -7.43
CA GLU A 201 29.52 14.53 -6.21
C GLU A 201 28.05 15.00 -6.23
N GLY A 202 27.45 15.14 -5.04
CA GLY A 202 26.11 15.73 -4.89
C GLY A 202 24.91 14.90 -5.38
N LEU A 203 25.12 13.64 -5.78
CA LEU A 203 24.05 12.76 -6.28
C LEU A 203 23.28 12.03 -5.15
N PHE A 204 23.94 11.77 -4.01
CA PHE A 204 23.39 11.09 -2.83
C PHE A 204 23.99 11.66 -1.54
#